data_AF-A0A9E0RSS1-F1
#
_entry.id   AF-A0A9E0RSS1-F1
#
_cell.length_a   1.000
_cell.length_b   1.000
_cell.length_c   1.000
_cell.angle_alpha   90.00
_cell.angle_beta   90.00
_cell.angle_gamma   90.00
#
_symmetry.space_group_name_H-M   'P 1'
#
loop_
_entity.id
_entity.type
_entity.pdbx_description
1 polymer ?
#
loop_
_entity_poly.entity_id
_entity_poly.type
_entity_poly.pdbx_seq_one_letter_code
_entity_poly.pdbx_strand_id
1 'polypeptide(L)' 'MSAGASLKVRLVDVAAEEAGQRLDNFLLRHASGVPKTRVYRAIRKGEVRVNKGRSKPDY' A
#
# COMPACT_ATOMS: atom_id res chain seq x y z
N MET A 1 16.34 -24.98 -11.02
CA MET A 1 15.61 -24.53 -9.81
C MET A 1 15.62 -23.00 -9.81
N SER A 2 14.47 -22.38 -10.09
CA SER A 2 14.38 -20.91 -10.18
C SER A 2 14.34 -20.32 -8.78
N ALA A 3 15.26 -19.40 -8.48
CA ALA A 3 15.28 -18.66 -7.22
C ALA A 3 13.97 -17.87 -7.09
N GLY A 4 13.17 -18.19 -6.07
CA GLY A 4 11.96 -17.45 -5.74
C GLY A 4 12.30 -15.98 -5.49
N ALA A 5 11.77 -15.07 -6.32
CA ALA A 5 11.95 -13.64 -6.13
C ALA A 5 11.46 -13.25 -4.73
N SER A 6 12.35 -12.71 -3.89
CA SER A 6 11.95 -12.23 -2.58
C SER A 6 11.01 -11.04 -2.77
N LEU A 7 9.85 -11.10 -2.12
CA LEU A 7 8.91 -9.98 -2.11
C LEU A 7 9.56 -8.83 -1.34
N LYS A 8 10.12 -7.86 -2.07
CA LYS A 8 10.71 -6.66 -1.47
C LYS A 8 9.59 -5.78 -0.91
N VAL A 9 9.66 -5.51 0.39
CA VAL A 9 8.79 -4.54 1.05
C VAL A 9 9.35 -3.14 0.81
N ARG A 10 8.49 -2.18 0.48
CA ARG A 10 8.82 -0.76 0.40
C ARG A 10 8.29 -0.06 1.65
N LEU A 11 9.16 0.63 2.36
CA LEU A 11 8.78 1.55 3.42
C LEU A 11 8.67 2.96 2.83
N VAL A 12 7.60 3.67 3.17
CA VAL A 12 7.34 5.03 2.71
C VAL A 12 6.87 5.82 3.92
N ASP A 13 7.59 6.91 4.22
CA ASP A 13 7.18 7.86 5.24
C ASP A 13 6.13 8.79 4.66
N VAL A 14 5.03 8.98 5.38
CA VAL A 14 3.94 9.88 5.00
C VAL A 14 4.28 11.26 5.54
N ALA A 15 4.40 12.24 4.67
CA ALA A 15 4.73 13.60 5.06
C ALA A 15 3.49 14.34 5.61
N ALA A 16 3.68 15.48 6.28
CA ALA A 16 2.63 16.12 7.10
C ALA A 16 1.46 16.67 6.25
N GLU A 17 1.74 16.99 5.00
CA GLU A 17 0.87 17.54 3.96
C GLU A 17 0.02 16.43 3.33
N GLU A 18 0.47 15.19 3.45
CA GLU A 18 -0.22 13.98 3.02
C GLU A 18 -1.06 13.35 4.15
N ALA A 19 -0.92 13.85 5.37
CA ALA A 19 -1.64 13.35 6.53
C ALA A 19 -3.15 13.62 6.43
N GLY A 20 -3.95 12.69 6.93
CA GLY A 20 -5.43 12.80 6.93
C GLY A 20 -6.11 12.50 5.59
N GLN A 21 -5.35 12.18 4.54
CA GLN A 21 -5.94 11.64 3.32
C GLN A 21 -6.23 10.15 3.46
N ARG A 22 -7.21 9.66 2.69
CA ARG A 22 -7.50 8.23 2.60
C ARG A 22 -6.31 7.43 2.10
N LEU A 23 -6.05 6.28 2.74
CA LEU A 23 -4.98 5.37 2.35
C LEU A 23 -5.06 4.92 0.88
N ASP A 24 -6.26 4.70 0.32
CA ASP A 24 -6.37 4.30 -1.08
C ASP A 24 -5.94 5.39 -2.06
N ASN A 25 -6.27 6.66 -1.78
CA ASN A 25 -5.79 7.80 -2.57
C ASN A 25 -4.26 7.90 -2.54
N PHE A 26 -3.68 7.76 -1.34
CA PHE A 26 -2.22 7.72 -1.18
C PHE A 26 -1.60 6.62 -2.04
N LEU A 27 -2.11 5.40 -1.96
CA LEU A 27 -1.57 4.26 -2.72
C LEU A 27 -1.76 4.39 -4.22
N LEU A 28 -2.90 4.90 -4.70
CA LEU A 28 -3.15 5.09 -6.12
C LEU A 28 -2.19 6.12 -6.73
N ARG A 29 -1.80 7.13 -5.97
CA ARG A 29 -0.78 8.10 -6.38
C ARG A 29 0.62 7.50 -6.44
N HIS A 30 0.98 6.69 -5.43
CA HIS A 30 2.32 6.10 -5.31
C HIS A 30 2.54 4.83 -6.16
N ALA A 31 1.46 4.14 -6.52
CA ALA A 31 1.46 2.94 -7.35
C ALA A 31 0.77 3.22 -8.69
N SER A 32 1.20 4.27 -9.38
CA SER A 32 0.69 4.61 -10.70
C SER A 32 0.85 3.42 -11.66
N GLY A 33 -0.19 3.16 -12.45
CA GLY A 33 -0.26 2.00 -13.35
C GLY A 33 -0.76 0.70 -12.71
N VAL A 34 -0.92 0.63 -11.38
CA VAL A 34 -1.55 -0.52 -10.73
C VAL A 34 -3.07 -0.39 -10.79
N PRO A 35 -3.82 -1.42 -11.25
CA PRO A 35 -5.27 -1.38 -11.24
C PRO A 35 -5.84 -1.17 -9.84
N LYS A 36 -6.88 -0.33 -9.73
CA LYS A 36 -7.57 -0.03 -8.47
C LYS A 36 -8.02 -1.30 -7.72
N THR A 37 -8.50 -2.30 -8.45
CA THR A 37 -8.87 -3.61 -7.88
C THR A 37 -7.69 -4.36 -7.24
N ARG A 38 -6.49 -4.25 -7.79
CA ARG A 38 -5.26 -4.83 -7.22
C ARG A 38 -4.85 -4.12 -5.94
N VAL A 39 -4.98 -2.80 -5.88
CA VAL A 39 -4.72 -1.98 -4.67
C VAL A 39 -5.66 -2.40 -3.55
N TYR A 40 -6.97 -2.46 -3.78
CA TYR A 40 -7.90 -2.94 -2.76
C TYR A 40 -7.65 -4.38 -2.35
N ARG A 41 -7.26 -5.26 -3.28
CA ARG A 41 -6.88 -6.63 -2.94
C ARG A 41 -5.64 -6.66 -2.04
N ALA A 42 -4.66 -5.79 -2.29
CA ALA A 42 -3.46 -5.68 -1.44
C ALA A 42 -3.81 -5.24 -0.02
N ILE A 43 -4.67 -4.22 0.11
CA ILE A 43 -5.16 -3.75 1.42
C ILE A 43 -5.90 -4.88 2.16
N ARG A 44 -6.89 -5.52 1.51
CA ARG A 44 -7.67 -6.60 2.13
C ARG A 44 -6.84 -7.82 2.52
N LYS A 45 -5.84 -8.20 1.72
CA LYS A 45 -4.94 -9.31 2.03
C LYS A 45 -3.91 -8.97 3.12
N GLY A 46 -3.74 -7.69 3.47
CA GLY A 46 -2.77 -7.24 4.45
C GLY A 46 -1.36 -7.08 3.89
N GLU A 47 -1.24 -6.93 2.56
CA GLU A 47 0.02 -6.58 1.88
C GLU A 47 0.41 -5.12 2.15
N VAL A 48 -0.57 -4.26 2.44
CA VAL A 48 -0.36 -2.87 2.89
C VAL A 48 -0.48 -2.81 4.41
N ARG A 49 0.49 -2.13 5.04
CA ARG A 49 0.51 -1.89 6.48
C ARG A 49 0.80 -0.42 6.78
N VAL A 50 0.11 0.13 7.77
CA VAL A 50 0.37 1.46 8.31
C VAL A 50 0.84 1.28 9.74
N ASN A 51 2.02 1.81 10.08
CA ASN A 51 2.60 1.71 11.43
C ASN A 51 2.58 0.27 11.99
N LYS A 52 2.94 -0.71 11.15
CA LYS A 52 2.94 -2.15 11.44
C LYS A 52 1.55 -2.81 11.61
N GLY A 53 0.46 -2.05 11.54
CA GLY A 53 -0.93 -2.54 11.60
C GLY A 53 -1.55 -2.78 10.21
N ARG A 54 -2.62 -3.59 10.18
CA ARG A 54 -3.52 -3.68 9.01
C ARG A 54 -4.44 -2.46 9.02
N SER A 55 -4.69 -1.89 7.85
CA SER A 55 -5.55 -0.71 7.70
C SER A 55 -6.66 -0.97 6.68
N LYS A 56 -7.76 -0.25 6.82
CA LYS A 56 -8.83 -0.22 5.82
C LYS A 56 -8.53 0.86 4.76
N PRO A 57 -9.20 0.83 3.60
CA PRO A 57 -8.97 1.84 2.56
C PRO A 57 -9.34 3.27 2.97
N ASP A 58 -10.28 3.41 3.90
CA ASP A 58 -10.79 4.65 4.48
C ASP A 58 -10.03 5.11 5.73
N TYR A 59 -8.85 4.52 5.99
CA TYR A 59 -7.93 4.96 7.06
C TYR A 59 -7.64 6.46 6.98
#